data_AF-A0A1J5Q877-F1
#
_entry.id   AF-A0A1J5Q877-F1
#
_cell.length_a   1.000
_cell.length_b   1.000
_cell.length_c   1.000
_cell.angle_alpha   90.00
_cell.angle_beta   90.00
_cell.angle_gamma   90.00
#
_symmetry.space_group_name_H-M   'P 1'
#
loop_
_entity.id
_entity.type
_entity.pdbx_description
1 polymer ?
#
loop_
_entity_poly.entity_id
_entity_poly.type
_entity_poly.pdbx_seq_one_letter_code
_entity_poly.pdbx_strand_id
1 'polypeptide(L)'
;MSIITKEILHGHLFCGLGGGTAGFNDGEARVGNVRAMFRCVGGIDVNAAAIKDFKKLVGMPGTVLDMFDRAQYKAFHGIEPPVGWREATPDDIRRAMGNERPNIWFLSAPCKGFSGLLS
;
A
#
# COMPACT_ATOMS: atom_id res chain seq x y z
N MET A 1 33.62 9.29 11.80
CA MET A 1 32.39 10.04 11.46
C MET A 1 31.23 9.41 12.20
N SER A 2 30.40 10.19 12.90
CA SER A 2 29.19 9.69 13.58
C SER A 2 28.10 9.32 12.58
N ILE A 3 27.34 8.27 12.88
CA ILE A 3 26.16 7.87 12.09
C ILE A 3 24.99 8.80 12.44
N ILE A 4 24.33 9.34 11.43
CA ILE A 4 23.09 10.11 11.53
C ILE A 4 21.94 9.19 11.14
N THR A 5 21.01 8.96 12.05
CA THR A 5 19.80 8.21 11.75
C THR A 5 18.73 9.13 11.19
N LYS A 6 18.07 8.73 10.10
CA LYS A 6 16.92 9.42 9.51
C LYS A 6 15.75 8.46 9.39
N GLU A 7 14.62 8.83 9.98
CA GLU A 7 13.37 8.11 9.75
C GLU A 7 12.90 8.33 8.31
N ILE A 8 12.53 7.25 7.64
CA ILE A 8 12.02 7.23 6.27
C ILE A 8 10.66 6.52 6.28
N LEU A 9 9.61 7.30 6.03
CA LEU A 9 8.24 6.84 6.02
C LEU A 9 7.89 6.18 4.69
N HIS A 10 7.21 5.05 4.73
CA HIS A 10 6.72 4.38 3.52
C HIS A 10 5.23 4.02 3.62
N GLY A 11 4.51 4.32 2.54
CA GLY A 11 3.10 4.00 2.35
C GLY A 11 2.95 3.03 1.18
N HIS A 12 1.99 2.11 1.30
CA HIS A 12 1.83 0.99 0.37
C HIS A 12 0.44 0.99 -0.29
N LEU A 13 0.41 0.99 -1.61
CA LEU A 13 -0.82 0.84 -2.42
C LEU A 13 -0.86 -0.56 -3.03
N PHE A 14 -2.02 -1.19 -3.02
CA PHE A 14 -2.20 -2.60 -3.42
C PHE A 14 -1.30 -3.51 -2.58
N CYS A 15 -1.34 -3.30 -1.26
CA CYS A 15 -0.36 -3.87 -0.33
C CYS A 15 -0.52 -5.38 -0.14
N GLY A 16 -1.64 -5.96 -0.57
CA GLY A 16 -1.98 -7.35 -0.32
C GLY A 16 -1.82 -7.71 1.15
N LEU A 17 -1.23 -8.87 1.40
CA LEU A 17 -0.91 -9.35 2.75
C LEU A 17 0.31 -8.66 3.39
N GLY A 18 0.97 -7.71 2.71
CA GLY A 18 2.05 -6.89 3.27
C GLY A 18 3.48 -7.37 3.00
N GLY A 19 3.71 -8.27 2.06
CA GLY A 19 5.06 -8.78 1.75
C GLY A 19 6.07 -7.69 1.37
N GLY A 20 5.66 -6.75 0.51
CA GLY A 20 6.49 -5.59 0.18
C GLY A 20 6.79 -4.73 1.40
N THR A 21 5.79 -4.52 2.27
CA THR A 21 5.94 -3.73 3.50
C THR A 21 6.89 -4.39 4.50
N ALA A 22 6.78 -5.70 4.71
CA ALA A 22 7.72 -6.45 5.53
C ALA A 22 9.16 -6.31 5.00
N GLY A 23 9.35 -6.41 3.68
CA GLY A 23 10.66 -6.19 3.06
C GLY A 23 11.24 -4.79 3.27
N PHE A 24 10.41 -3.74 3.31
CA PHE A 24 10.86 -2.39 3.68
C PHE A 24 11.23 -2.29 5.17
N ASN A 25 10.44 -2.90 6.06
CA ASN A 25 10.72 -2.90 7.49
C ASN A 25 12.04 -3.62 7.83
N ASP A 26 12.32 -4.73 7.15
CA ASP A 26 13.55 -5.52 7.33
C ASP A 26 14.74 -4.96 6.52
N GLY A 27 14.47 -4.02 5.61
CA GLY A 27 15.46 -3.46 4.70
C GLY A 27 16.42 -2.47 5.38
N GLU A 28 17.60 -2.33 4.80
CA GLU A 28 18.60 -1.34 5.23
C GLU A 28 19.04 -0.46 4.07
N ALA A 29 19.20 0.84 4.35
CA ALA A 29 19.77 1.78 3.38
C ALA A 29 20.70 2.78 4.08
N ARG A 30 21.81 3.12 3.41
CA ARG A 30 22.82 4.04 3.93
C ARG A 30 23.46 4.83 2.79
N VAL A 31 23.62 6.14 3.01
CA VAL A 31 24.39 7.03 2.12
C VAL A 31 25.38 7.82 2.97
N GLY A 32 26.68 7.59 2.77
CA GLY A 32 27.73 8.20 3.59
C GLY A 32 27.58 7.88 5.07
N ASN A 33 27.40 8.89 5.91
CA ASN A 33 27.16 8.74 7.35
C ASN A 33 25.67 8.76 7.74
N VAL A 34 24.74 8.80 6.78
CA VAL A 34 23.29 8.77 7.04
C VAL A 34 22.75 7.36 6.87
N ARG A 35 22.05 6.83 7.88
CA ARG A 35 21.35 5.52 7.85
C ARG A 35 19.84 5.75 7.91
N ALA A 36 19.09 5.06 7.04
CA ALA A 36 17.64 5.07 7.07
C ALA A 36 17.10 4.16 8.19
N MET A 37 16.02 4.60 8.84
CA MET A 37 15.15 3.77 9.67
C MET A 37 13.77 3.80 9.06
N PHE A 38 13.35 2.67 8.50
CA PHE A 38 12.07 2.58 7.81
C PHE A 38 10.92 2.45 8.79
N ARG A 39 9.84 3.18 8.52
CA ARG A 39 8.58 3.05 9.25
C ARG A 39 7.40 3.02 8.28
N CYS A 40 6.61 1.97 8.37
CA CYS A 40 5.34 1.88 7.68
C CYS A 40 4.34 2.85 8.29
N VAL A 41 3.66 3.65 7.45
CA VAL A 41 2.57 4.53 7.88
C VAL A 41 1.19 4.02 7.49
N GLY A 42 1.10 3.01 6.62
CA GLY A 42 -0.16 2.40 6.22
C GLY A 42 -0.07 1.57 4.94
N GLY A 43 -1.12 0.79 4.71
CA GLY A 43 -1.32 -0.02 3.50
C GLY A 43 -2.78 0.02 3.04
N ILE A 44 -3.00 0.03 1.73
CA ILE A 44 -4.34 -0.02 1.12
C ILE A 44 -4.46 -1.26 0.24
N ASP A 45 -5.56 -1.99 0.40
CA ASP A 45 -5.97 -3.08 -0.48
C ASP A 45 -7.50 -3.23 -0.46
N VAL A 46 -8.10 -3.72 -1.54
CA VAL A 46 -9.55 -3.95 -1.61
C VAL A 46 -9.97 -5.24 -0.88
N ASN A 47 -9.02 -6.17 -0.68
CA ASN A 47 -9.30 -7.46 -0.06
C ASN A 47 -9.19 -7.40 1.48
N ALA A 48 -10.33 -7.52 2.16
CA ALA A 48 -10.39 -7.49 3.62
C ALA A 48 -9.59 -8.61 4.32
N ALA A 49 -9.48 -9.79 3.71
CA ALA A 49 -8.66 -10.88 4.25
C ALA A 49 -7.16 -10.54 4.16
N ALA A 50 -6.73 -9.98 3.02
CA ALA A 50 -5.37 -9.52 2.83
C ALA A 50 -4.98 -8.44 3.85
N ILE A 51 -5.87 -7.46 4.09
CA ILE A 51 -5.66 -6.41 5.12
C ILE A 51 -5.59 -6.99 6.54
N LYS A 52 -6.37 -8.03 6.85
CA LYS A 52 -6.28 -8.73 8.14
C LYS A 52 -4.91 -9.37 8.33
N ASP A 53 -4.37 -9.99 7.28
CA ASP A 53 -3.05 -10.61 7.32
C ASP A 53 -1.92 -9.59 7.28
N PHE A 54 -2.08 -8.47 6.56
CA PHE A 54 -1.20 -7.31 6.62
C PHE A 54 -0.97 -6.86 8.06
N LYS A 55 -2.04 -6.68 8.84
CA LYS A 55 -1.92 -6.28 10.25
C LYS A 55 -1.13 -7.29 11.08
N LYS A 56 -1.30 -8.59 10.83
CA LYS A 56 -0.56 -9.64 11.55
C LYS A 56 0.91 -9.64 11.19
N LEU A 57 1.24 -9.52 9.90
CA LEU A 57 2.61 -9.60 9.39
C LEU A 57 3.41 -8.32 9.67
N VAL A 58 2.79 -7.17 9.44
CA VAL A 58 3.45 -5.85 9.47
C VAL A 58 3.31 -5.18 10.84
N GLY A 59 2.29 -5.53 11.64
CA GLY A 59 1.99 -4.89 12.92
C GLY A 59 1.28 -3.53 12.81
N MET A 60 1.08 -3.01 11.59
CA MET A 60 0.39 -1.75 11.32
C MET A 60 -1.04 -1.98 10.79
N PRO A 61 -2.00 -1.09 11.07
CA PRO A 61 -3.33 -1.17 10.47
C PRO A 61 -3.25 -0.94 8.96
N GLY A 62 -3.94 -1.80 8.20
CA GLY A 62 -4.23 -1.57 6.79
C GLY A 62 -5.66 -1.05 6.60
N THR A 63 -5.93 -0.44 5.46
CA THR A 63 -7.25 0.10 5.08
C THR A 63 -7.84 -0.71 3.95
N VAL A 64 -9.07 -1.20 4.14
CA VAL A 64 -9.86 -1.81 3.07
C VAL A 64 -10.46 -0.71 2.22
N LEU A 65 -9.97 -0.55 1.00
CA LEU A 65 -10.45 0.47 0.07
C LEU A 65 -10.26 0.00 -1.37
N ASP A 66 -11.33 0.06 -2.14
CA ASP A 66 -11.27 -0.13 -3.59
C ASP A 66 -10.70 1.13 -4.25
N MET A 67 -9.64 0.96 -5.03
CA MET A 67 -8.98 2.08 -5.72
C MET A 67 -9.39 2.19 -7.18
N PHE A 68 -10.37 1.42 -7.65
CA PHE A 68 -11.00 1.67 -8.93
C PHE A 68 -11.81 2.97 -8.92
N ASP A 69 -11.79 3.67 -10.06
CA ASP A 69 -12.90 4.53 -10.44
C ASP A 69 -14.08 3.70 -10.97
N ARG A 70 -15.27 4.30 -11.11
CA ARG A 70 -16.47 3.55 -11.52
C ARG A 70 -16.33 2.95 -12.92
N ALA A 71 -15.61 3.62 -13.83
CA ALA A 71 -15.41 3.12 -15.18
C ALA A 71 -14.50 1.89 -15.18
N GLN A 72 -13.40 1.93 -14.41
CA GLN A 72 -12.48 0.81 -14.21
C GLN A 72 -13.19 -0.38 -13.56
N TYR A 73 -14.01 -0.15 -12.53
CA TYR A 73 -14.80 -1.22 -11.90
C TYR A 73 -15.66 -1.95 -12.92
N LYS A 74 -16.41 -1.21 -13.74
CA LYS A 74 -17.28 -1.79 -14.78
C LYS A 74 -16.49 -2.50 -15.86
N ALA A 75 -15.38 -1.92 -16.30
CA ALA A 75 -14.53 -2.52 -17.31
C ALA A 75 -13.93 -3.85 -16.82
N PHE A 76 -13.56 -3.93 -15.54
CA PHE A 76 -12.96 -5.12 -14.95
C PHE A 76 -14.00 -6.19 -14.57
N HIS A 77 -15.11 -5.80 -13.96
CA HIS A 77 -16.12 -6.73 -13.43
C HIS A 77 -17.30 -7.00 -14.39
N GLY A 78 -17.51 -6.18 -15.41
CA GLY A 78 -18.64 -6.28 -16.33
C GLY A 78 -20.01 -5.90 -15.73
N ILE A 79 -20.03 -5.39 -14.50
CA ILE A 79 -21.24 -5.02 -13.76
C ILE A 79 -21.07 -3.65 -13.09
N GLU A 80 -22.19 -3.01 -12.75
CA GLU A 80 -22.18 -1.80 -11.92
C GLU A 80 -21.70 -2.13 -10.49
N PRO A 81 -20.98 -1.20 -9.82
CA PRO A 81 -20.63 -1.37 -8.42
C PRO A 81 -21.86 -1.54 -7.53
N PRO A 82 -21.75 -2.28 -6.41
CA PRO A 82 -22.86 -2.46 -5.49
C PRO A 82 -23.30 -1.14 -4.84
N VAL A 83 -24.54 -1.12 -4.34
CA VAL A 83 -25.07 0.03 -3.58
C VAL A 83 -24.15 0.33 -2.38
N GLY A 84 -23.79 1.60 -2.23
CA GLY A 84 -22.90 2.07 -1.16
C GLY A 84 -21.41 2.05 -1.52
N TRP A 85 -21.03 1.48 -2.67
CA TRP A 85 -19.68 1.65 -3.20
C TRP A 85 -19.45 3.12 -3.60
N ARG A 86 -18.24 3.61 -3.37
CA ARG A 86 -17.81 4.95 -3.77
C ARG A 86 -16.35 4.91 -4.20
N GLU A 87 -15.99 5.83 -5.08
CA GLU A 87 -14.61 6.01 -5.51
C GLU A 87 -13.73 6.45 -4.33
N ALA A 88 -12.50 5.94 -4.32
CA ALA A 88 -11.46 6.41 -3.42
C ALA A 88 -11.12 7.87 -3.71
N THR A 89 -11.03 8.68 -2.66
CA THR A 89 -10.62 10.08 -2.75
C THR A 89 -9.19 10.26 -2.23
N PRO A 90 -8.52 11.37 -2.58
CA PRO A 90 -7.24 11.72 -1.96
C PRO A 90 -7.29 11.79 -0.42
N ASP A 91 -8.43 12.18 0.17
CA ASP A 91 -8.62 12.18 1.62
C ASP A 91 -8.67 10.78 2.22
N ASP A 92 -9.21 9.80 1.50
CA ASP A 92 -9.17 8.40 1.93
C ASP A 92 -7.73 7.90 2.00
N ILE A 93 -6.94 8.21 0.98
CA ILE A 93 -5.52 7.82 0.92
C ILE A 93 -4.74 8.49 2.06
N ARG A 94 -4.97 9.79 2.32
CA ARG A 94 -4.34 10.49 3.45
C ARG A 94 -4.68 9.84 4.78
N ARG A 95 -5.97 9.55 5.03
CA ARG A 95 -6.41 8.89 6.27
C ARG A 95 -5.82 7.48 6.42
N ALA A 96 -5.72 6.73 5.32
CA ALA A 96 -5.13 5.40 5.32
C ALA A 96 -3.64 5.40 5.69
N MET A 97 -2.95 6.53 5.53
CA MET A 97 -1.57 6.74 5.96
C MET A 97 -1.46 7.47 7.31
N GLY A 98 -2.53 7.49 8.12
CA GLY A 98 -2.54 8.18 9.41
C GLY A 98 -2.42 9.71 9.32
N ASN A 99 -2.73 10.29 8.15
CA ASN A 99 -2.46 11.69 7.80
C ASN A 99 -0.97 12.08 7.86
N GLU A 100 -0.06 11.09 7.86
CA GLU A 100 1.37 11.32 7.65
C GLU A 100 1.68 11.35 6.15
N ARG A 101 2.81 11.98 5.79
CA ARG A 101 3.29 12.04 4.40
C ARG A 101 4.42 11.02 4.21
N PRO A 102 4.19 9.91 3.49
CA PRO A 102 5.26 8.98 3.15
C PRO A 102 6.40 9.69 2.39
N ASN A 103 7.64 9.33 2.69
CA ASN A 103 8.79 9.64 1.85
C ASN A 103 8.83 8.73 0.62
N ILE A 104 8.34 7.50 0.77
CA ILE A 104 8.31 6.47 -0.26
C ILE A 104 6.87 5.99 -0.46
N TRP A 105 6.44 5.93 -1.72
CA TRP A 105 5.24 5.20 -2.12
C TRP A 105 5.65 3.93 -2.83
N PHE A 106 5.28 2.79 -2.26
CA PHE A 106 5.39 1.50 -2.92
C PHE A 106 4.03 1.14 -3.52
N LEU A 107 4.00 0.77 -4.80
CA LEU A 107 2.81 0.25 -5.44
C LEU A 107 3.10 -1.08 -6.14
N SER A 108 2.18 -2.02 -6.00
CA SER A 108 2.16 -3.27 -6.77
C SER A 108 0.81 -3.37 -7.50
N ALA A 109 0.54 -2.40 -8.36
CA ALA A 109 -0.74 -2.33 -9.07
C ALA A 109 -1.01 -3.59 -9.90
N PRO A 110 -2.25 -4.08 -9.94
CA PRO A 110 -2.61 -5.24 -10.75
C PRO A 110 -2.49 -4.88 -12.25
N CYS A 111 -1.58 -5.54 -12.95
CA CYS A 111 -1.37 -5.36 -14.39
C CYS A 111 -1.80 -6.60 -15.18
N LYS A 112 -3.06 -7.03 -15.00
CA LYS A 112 -3.60 -8.24 -15.64
C LYS A 112 -3.49 -8.13 -17.17
N GLY A 113 -2.99 -9.19 -17.81
CA GLY A 113 -2.75 -9.24 -19.26
C GLY A 113 -1.27 -9.25 -19.68
N PHE A 114 -0.33 -8.95 -18.78
CA PHE A 114 1.11 -9.08 -19.06
C PHE A 114 1.69 -10.47 -18.81
N SER A 115 0.88 -11.43 -18.38
CA SER A 115 1.28 -12.83 -18.19
C SER A 115 0.30 -13.76 -18.90
N GLY A 116 0.83 -14.67 -19.73
CA GLY A 116 0.06 -15.69 -20.44
C GLY A 116 -0.52 -16.80 -19.54
N LEU A 117 -0.20 -16.79 -18.24
CA LEU A 117 -0.74 -17.74 -17.25
C LEU A 117 -2.15 -17.38 -16.75
N LEU A 118 -2.63 -16.17 -17.06
CA LEU A 118 -3.94 -15.65 -16.61
C LEU A 118 -4.89 -15.34 -17.77
N SER A 119 -4.68 -16.00 -18.92
CA SER A 119 -5.56 -15.96 -20.11
C SER A 119 -6.92 -16.58 -19.83
#